data_AF-A0A8T1TPL1-F1
#
_entry.id   AF-A0A8T1TPL1-F1
#
_cell.length_a   1.000
_cell.length_b   1.000
_cell.length_c   1.000
_cell.angle_alpha   90.00
_cell.angle_beta   90.00
_cell.angle_gamma   90.00
#
_symmetry.space_group_name_H-M   'P 1'
#
loop_
_entity.id
_entity.type
_entity.pdbx_description
1 polymer ?
#
loop_
_entity_poly.entity_id
_entity_poly.type
_entity_poly.pdbx_seq_one_letter_code
_entity_poly.pdbx_strand_id
1 'polypeptide(L)'
;MRWYRVLLAAAASFLATSDSLSASKISNLVASPATLASGNSIVAESTKRRFLRAENPDNADSYSFKDSDHGNDASEVNAAHMNGLEDRVGGAEALAKLKSLQTFKSISRTVSKATNSFSEKISPALPIKSRLQVWSNNGKSVSFVRKELGMDGLDDALLTQAKNFQFYDDYVTSQLPVWAKRELTPDEVVSELGLHGLSGAALTSNPNFKYYDEFLVQQALVWAKKDVDVDAILVRLGLNTLPAAARPEAVNYKYYEEFVVGLMRSWMEKGVPVTEVMAKFKLDKLTGAALLSHPNYKYYKNYVKNHLKAWATNGESLDDVAVWLGLENLQGKMLEAHPNFVFLKKYWTTSTKYHEEGMLKQGVTSYDVWNDLQVYRVKRIVRKNSETYELYKDYVNLIDDYIIDLKNRGFTDNDLPRMTRKDATPEELQEKTFIWTSMRRPEWYVKFSLGLDGLGENALKEAPNFPFYTYYLAAMKAVNHTG
;
A
#
# COMPACT_ATOMS: atom_id res chain seq x y z
N MET A 1 -10.12 28.81 -8.25
CA MET A 1 -11.00 28.95 -9.45
C MET A 1 -10.25 29.17 -10.78
N ARG A 2 -8.92 29.37 -10.81
CA ARG A 2 -8.16 29.61 -12.05
C ARG A 2 -8.18 28.42 -13.02
N TRP A 3 -8.02 27.18 -12.52
CA TRP A 3 -7.91 25.99 -13.37
C TRP A 3 -9.23 25.24 -13.65
N TYR A 4 -10.32 25.56 -12.94
CA TYR A 4 -11.63 24.93 -13.19
C TYR A 4 -12.18 25.25 -14.59
N ARG A 5 -11.75 26.39 -15.16
CA ARG A 5 -12.12 26.83 -16.50
C ARG A 5 -11.35 26.08 -17.61
N VAL A 6 -10.18 25.52 -17.31
CA VAL A 6 -9.40 24.70 -18.26
C VAL A 6 -10.11 23.38 -18.54
N LEU A 7 -10.69 22.74 -17.51
CA LEU A 7 -11.45 21.50 -17.68
C LEU A 7 -12.73 21.71 -18.50
N LEU A 8 -13.42 22.84 -18.30
CA LEU A 8 -14.58 23.23 -19.10
C LEU A 8 -14.22 23.62 -20.55
N ALA A 9 -13.10 24.32 -20.76
CA ALA A 9 -12.65 24.71 -22.09
C ALA A 9 -12.11 23.53 -22.91
N ALA A 10 -11.40 22.59 -22.27
CA ALA A 10 -10.93 21.37 -22.92
C ALA A 10 -12.10 20.45 -23.33
N ALA A 11 -13.11 20.29 -22.47
CA ALA A 11 -14.32 19.52 -22.79
C ALA A 11 -15.15 20.15 -23.92
N ALA A 12 -15.27 21.48 -23.97
CA ALA A 12 -15.97 22.19 -25.05
C ALA A 12 -15.22 22.11 -26.39
N SER A 13 -13.88 22.03 -26.36
CA SER A 13 -13.04 21.96 -27.57
C SER A 13 -13.11 20.59 -28.26
N PHE A 14 -13.50 19.53 -27.56
CA PHE A 14 -13.77 18.22 -28.15
C PHE A 14 -15.17 18.09 -28.77
N LEU A 15 -16.13 18.95 -28.36
CA LEU A 15 -17.49 18.98 -28.93
C LEU A 15 -17.61 19.90 -30.15
N ALA A 16 -16.67 20.82 -30.36
CA ALA A 16 -16.70 21.78 -31.45
C ALA A 16 -16.06 21.29 -32.77
N THR A 17 -15.56 20.05 -32.82
CA THR A 17 -14.93 19.48 -34.04
C THR A 17 -15.78 18.45 -34.78
N SER A 18 -17.06 18.24 -34.43
CA SER A 18 -17.95 17.32 -35.16
C SER A 18 -18.92 17.99 -36.15
N ASP A 19 -19.03 19.33 -36.17
CA ASP A 19 -19.98 20.04 -37.03
C ASP A 19 -19.30 20.82 -38.16
N SER A 20 -18.61 20.10 -39.06
CA SER A 20 -18.52 20.52 -40.46
C SER A 20 -17.98 19.39 -41.32
N LEU A 21 -18.88 18.66 -41.98
CA LEU A 21 -18.73 18.14 -43.36
C LEU A 21 -19.93 17.22 -43.67
N SER A 22 -21.02 17.83 -44.12
CA SER A 22 -22.07 17.13 -44.84
C SER A 22 -21.80 17.20 -46.34
N ALA A 23 -21.72 16.02 -46.97
CA ALA A 23 -22.22 15.66 -48.31
C ALA A 23 -21.17 14.96 -49.21
N SER A 24 -21.12 13.63 -49.16
CA SER A 24 -21.58 12.77 -50.27
C SER A 24 -21.44 11.28 -49.98
N LYS A 25 -22.61 10.63 -49.79
CA LYS A 25 -23.03 9.30 -50.28
C LYS A 25 -22.15 8.03 -50.11
N ILE A 26 -22.79 7.06 -49.43
CA ILE A 26 -22.89 5.60 -49.75
C ILE A 26 -21.64 4.79 -49.35
N SER A 27 -21.67 3.73 -48.53
CA SER A 27 -22.76 2.91 -47.99
C SER A 27 -22.23 1.97 -46.89
N ASN A 28 -23.18 1.43 -46.10
CA ASN A 28 -23.14 0.15 -45.38
C ASN A 28 -22.28 0.04 -44.10
N LEU A 29 -22.93 0.10 -42.92
CA LEU A 29 -23.42 -1.11 -42.23
C LEU A 29 -24.10 -0.74 -40.90
N VAL A 30 -25.40 -1.01 -40.88
CA VAL A 30 -26.26 -1.59 -39.83
C VAL A 30 -25.95 -1.29 -38.35
N ALA A 31 -26.99 -0.76 -37.72
CA ALA A 31 -27.12 -0.44 -36.31
C ALA A 31 -27.61 -1.62 -35.44
N SER A 32 -27.35 -1.46 -34.12
CA SER A 32 -28.21 -1.86 -32.98
C SER A 32 -28.22 -3.35 -32.55
N PRO A 33 -28.77 -3.71 -31.38
CA PRO A 33 -28.77 -3.08 -30.03
C PRO A 33 -28.50 -4.12 -28.89
N ALA A 34 -28.69 -3.69 -27.64
CA ALA A 34 -28.69 -4.49 -26.41
C ALA A 34 -29.70 -5.66 -26.39
N THR A 35 -29.43 -6.72 -25.60
CA THR A 35 -30.26 -7.25 -24.47
C THR A 35 -29.92 -8.73 -24.16
N LEU A 36 -29.99 -9.07 -22.86
CA LEU A 36 -29.89 -10.38 -22.19
C LEU A 36 -30.80 -11.49 -22.76
N ALA A 37 -30.31 -12.75 -22.76
CA ALA A 37 -30.85 -13.91 -22.01
C ALA A 37 -30.52 -15.29 -22.64
N SER A 38 -29.98 -16.18 -21.81
CA SER A 38 -30.28 -17.62 -21.63
C SER A 38 -30.43 -18.58 -22.83
N GLY A 39 -29.61 -19.65 -22.84
CA GLY A 39 -29.90 -20.91 -23.56
C GLY A 39 -28.71 -21.88 -23.61
N ASN A 40 -28.77 -22.97 -22.83
CA ASN A 40 -27.76 -24.03 -22.70
C ASN A 40 -27.73 -25.04 -23.88
N SER A 41 -26.54 -25.59 -24.18
CA SER A 41 -26.25 -27.01 -24.54
C SER A 41 -24.73 -27.18 -24.76
N ILE A 42 -23.95 -27.79 -23.84
CA ILE A 42 -23.49 -29.21 -23.78
C ILE A 42 -22.85 -29.66 -25.12
N VAL A 43 -21.54 -29.92 -25.23
CA VAL A 43 -20.74 -31.14 -24.89
C VAL A 43 -19.25 -30.71 -24.70
N ALA A 44 -18.61 -30.80 -23.52
CA ALA A 44 -17.91 -31.90 -22.84
C ALA A 44 -16.45 -32.18 -23.29
N GLU A 45 -15.48 -31.91 -22.39
CA GLU A 45 -14.37 -32.81 -22.00
C GLU A 45 -13.67 -32.25 -20.73
N SER A 46 -14.06 -32.70 -19.54
CA SER A 46 -13.32 -33.62 -18.63
C SER A 46 -11.91 -33.12 -18.23
N THR A 47 -11.67 -32.73 -16.97
CA THR A 47 -11.19 -33.68 -15.95
C THR A 47 -11.55 -33.21 -14.54
N LYS A 48 -12.04 -34.17 -13.74
CA LYS A 48 -12.70 -34.05 -12.44
C LYS A 48 -11.99 -34.97 -11.44
N ARG A 49 -11.74 -34.51 -10.22
CA ARG A 49 -11.80 -35.27 -8.94
C ARG A 49 -12.01 -34.22 -7.81
N ARG A 50 -13.17 -34.02 -7.14
CA ARG A 50 -14.02 -34.85 -6.23
C ARG A 50 -13.20 -35.51 -5.09
N PHE A 51 -13.57 -35.45 -3.79
CA PHE A 51 -14.87 -35.48 -3.07
C PHE A 51 -14.74 -34.67 -1.74
N LEU A 52 -15.70 -33.87 -1.24
CA LEU A 52 -17.01 -34.13 -0.59
C LEU A 52 -17.02 -35.12 0.59
N ARG A 53 -17.44 -34.65 1.77
CA ARG A 53 -18.64 -35.13 2.49
C ARG A 53 -19.02 -34.16 3.63
N ALA A 54 -20.25 -33.66 3.55
CA ALA A 54 -21.02 -33.08 4.63
C ALA A 54 -21.96 -34.17 5.17
N GLU A 55 -22.29 -34.14 6.47
CA GLU A 55 -23.53 -34.70 6.98
C GLU A 55 -24.09 -33.75 8.04
N ASN A 56 -25.34 -33.36 7.80
CA ASN A 56 -26.28 -32.78 8.74
C ASN A 56 -27.63 -33.40 8.37
N PRO A 57 -28.48 -33.76 9.34
CA PRO A 57 -29.92 -33.67 9.13
C PRO A 57 -30.65 -32.93 10.26
N ASP A 58 -31.40 -31.91 9.84
CA ASP A 58 -32.78 -31.49 10.21
C ASP A 58 -33.19 -31.35 11.70
N ASN A 59 -33.48 -30.12 12.19
CA ASN A 59 -34.79 -29.40 12.23
C ASN A 59 -35.82 -30.04 13.21
N ALA A 60 -36.54 -29.34 14.11
CA ALA A 60 -36.82 -27.92 14.31
C ALA A 60 -37.43 -27.66 15.72
N ASP A 61 -37.39 -26.39 16.14
CA ASP A 61 -38.31 -25.63 17.02
C ASP A 61 -38.58 -26.08 18.49
N SER A 62 -38.78 -25.24 19.50
CA SER A 62 -38.69 -23.78 19.77
C SER A 62 -39.01 -23.55 21.28
N TYR A 63 -38.83 -22.30 21.76
CA TYR A 63 -39.22 -21.73 23.08
C TYR A 63 -38.29 -22.05 24.27
N SER A 64 -37.51 -21.08 24.80
CA SER A 64 -37.88 -19.90 25.62
C SER A 64 -37.66 -20.16 27.12
N PHE A 65 -36.80 -19.33 27.75
CA PHE A 65 -37.01 -18.55 29.00
C PHE A 65 -35.81 -18.54 29.97
N LYS A 66 -35.39 -17.32 30.31
CA LYS A 66 -34.87 -16.73 31.58
C LYS A 66 -34.06 -17.52 32.62
N ASP A 67 -33.00 -16.82 33.04
CA ASP A 67 -32.53 -16.46 34.40
C ASP A 67 -32.25 -17.51 35.49
N SER A 68 -31.14 -17.22 36.19
CA SER A 68 -30.83 -17.43 37.62
C SER A 68 -29.98 -18.67 38.00
N ASP A 69 -28.70 -18.40 38.26
CA ASP A 69 -28.02 -18.42 39.58
C ASP A 69 -28.34 -19.48 40.66
N HIS A 70 -27.26 -19.90 41.36
CA HIS A 70 -27.13 -20.73 42.60
C HIS A 70 -27.50 -22.23 42.48
N GLY A 71 -26.85 -23.21 43.12
CA GLY A 71 -25.75 -23.29 44.09
C GLY A 71 -25.69 -24.73 44.66
N ASN A 72 -24.47 -25.17 45.01
CA ASN A 72 -24.04 -26.14 46.04
C ASN A 72 -24.74 -27.49 46.36
N ASP A 73 -23.83 -28.44 46.68
CA ASP A 73 -23.90 -29.56 47.65
C ASP A 73 -24.82 -30.75 47.32
N ALA A 74 -24.57 -32.00 47.73
CA ALA A 74 -23.41 -32.78 48.18
C ALA A 74 -23.97 -34.21 48.44
N SER A 75 -23.12 -35.26 48.37
CA SER A 75 -23.28 -36.55 49.07
C SER A 75 -24.46 -37.47 48.66
N GLU A 76 -24.46 -38.80 48.73
CA GLU A 76 -23.49 -39.84 49.08
C GLU A 76 -24.14 -41.24 48.86
N VAL A 77 -23.30 -42.26 48.64
CA VAL A 77 -23.38 -43.71 48.97
C VAL A 77 -24.61 -44.60 48.64
N ASN A 78 -24.35 -45.71 47.91
CA ASN A 78 -24.58 -47.14 48.26
C ASN A 78 -24.54 -48.00 46.96
N ALA A 79 -23.53 -48.83 46.67
CA ALA A 79 -23.16 -50.13 47.26
C ALA A 79 -24.25 -51.23 47.15
N ALA A 80 -24.03 -52.24 46.29
CA ALA A 80 -23.80 -53.65 46.66
C ALA A 80 -24.31 -54.72 45.66
N HIS A 81 -23.43 -55.71 45.44
CA HIS A 81 -23.67 -57.17 45.21
C HIS A 81 -24.34 -57.65 43.89
N MET A 82 -24.00 -58.78 43.25
CA MET A 82 -22.86 -59.74 43.21
C MET A 82 -23.33 -60.99 42.42
N ASN A 83 -22.37 -61.90 42.16
CA ASN A 83 -22.48 -63.28 41.61
C ASN A 83 -22.47 -63.33 40.08
N GLY A 84 -21.53 -63.99 39.40
CA GLY A 84 -20.85 -65.29 39.62
C GLY A 84 -21.07 -66.09 38.31
N LEU A 85 -20.27 -67.03 37.82
CA LEU A 85 -19.19 -67.87 38.32
C LEU A 85 -18.71 -68.71 37.10
N GLU A 86 -17.39 -68.96 36.97
CA GLU A 86 -16.69 -70.16 36.38
C GLU A 86 -17.04 -70.62 34.91
N ASP A 87 -16.17 -71.22 34.09
CA ASP A 87 -15.01 -72.08 34.35
C ASP A 87 -14.09 -72.23 33.09
N ARG A 88 -12.77 -72.20 33.35
CA ARG A 88 -11.68 -73.10 32.91
C ARG A 88 -11.33 -73.51 31.43
N VAL A 89 -10.03 -73.28 31.18
CA VAL A 89 -8.98 -74.15 30.54
C VAL A 89 -8.81 -74.15 29.01
N GLY A 90 -7.62 -73.69 28.59
CA GLY A 90 -6.90 -74.24 27.44
C GLY A 90 -6.19 -73.22 26.56
N GLY A 91 -4.84 -73.28 26.49
CA GLY A 91 -4.11 -72.86 25.29
C GLY A 91 -3.26 -71.60 25.41
N ALA A 92 -2.17 -71.70 26.15
CA ALA A 92 -1.02 -70.81 26.02
C ALA A 92 -0.34 -71.03 24.65
N GLU A 93 -0.86 -70.41 23.58
CA GLU A 93 -0.12 -70.21 22.32
C GLU A 93 -0.79 -69.18 21.38
N ALA A 94 -1.17 -68.01 21.90
CA ALA A 94 -1.68 -66.92 21.05
C ALA A 94 -1.35 -65.51 21.58
N LEU A 95 -0.39 -65.41 22.49
CA LEU A 95 0.05 -64.16 23.13
C LEU A 95 1.26 -63.51 22.43
N ALA A 96 1.33 -63.59 21.09
CA ALA A 96 2.44 -62.98 20.33
C ALA A 96 2.06 -62.32 19.00
N LYS A 97 0.77 -62.19 18.64
CA LYS A 97 0.38 -61.64 17.32
C LYS A 97 -0.74 -60.59 17.31
N LEU A 98 -1.00 -59.90 18.41
CA LEU A 98 -2.05 -58.88 18.49
C LEU A 98 -1.68 -57.65 19.34
N LYS A 99 -0.49 -57.09 19.09
CA LYS A 99 -0.16 -55.68 19.41
C LYS A 99 0.11 -54.87 18.13
N SER A 100 -0.64 -55.16 17.07
CA SER A 100 -0.65 -54.39 15.84
C SER A 100 -1.99 -53.67 15.68
N LEU A 101 -1.88 -52.34 15.48
CA LEU A 101 -2.83 -51.49 14.77
C LEU A 101 -4.15 -51.12 15.50
N GLN A 102 -4.12 -49.98 16.22
CA GLN A 102 -5.04 -48.88 15.91
C GLN A 102 -4.32 -47.52 16.00
N THR A 103 -4.38 -46.83 14.87
CA THR A 103 -3.90 -45.48 14.55
C THR A 103 -4.97 -44.42 14.77
N PHE A 104 -4.59 -43.22 15.23
CA PHE A 104 -5.15 -41.98 14.70
C PHE A 104 -4.01 -41.11 14.12
N LYS A 105 -4.23 -40.68 12.87
CA LYS A 105 -3.26 -40.13 11.92
C LYS A 105 -3.09 -38.61 12.11
N SER A 106 -1.86 -38.15 12.34
CA SER A 106 -1.41 -36.85 11.86
C SER A 106 -0.90 -37.00 10.42
N ILE A 107 -1.41 -36.15 9.52
CA ILE A 107 -1.11 -36.18 8.09
C ILE A 107 0.26 -35.51 7.87
N SER A 108 1.33 -36.31 7.98
CA SER A 108 2.61 -36.01 7.33
C SER A 108 2.51 -36.54 5.90
N ARG A 109 2.21 -35.67 4.92
CA ARG A 109 2.29 -36.05 3.50
C ARG A 109 3.76 -36.10 3.05
N THR A 110 4.13 -37.31 2.66
CA THR A 110 5.38 -37.79 2.09
C THR A 110 5.79 -37.07 0.82
N VAL A 111 6.98 -36.44 0.82
CA VAL A 111 7.98 -36.47 -0.26
C VAL A 111 9.38 -36.41 0.40
N SER A 112 10.32 -37.25 -0.04
CA SER A 112 11.77 -37.25 0.27
C SER A 112 12.27 -37.89 1.58
N LYS A 113 11.95 -39.17 1.85
CA LYS A 113 12.58 -39.92 2.97
C LYS A 113 13.94 -40.56 2.63
N ALA A 114 14.34 -40.62 1.36
CA ALA A 114 15.58 -41.29 0.94
C ALA A 114 16.83 -40.39 0.94
N THR A 115 16.68 -39.07 0.76
CA THR A 115 17.82 -38.11 0.74
C THR A 115 18.20 -37.59 2.13
N ASN A 116 17.27 -37.57 3.09
CA ASN A 116 17.50 -37.00 4.43
C ASN A 116 18.41 -37.89 5.30
N SER A 117 18.38 -39.21 5.11
CA SER A 117 19.20 -40.16 5.89
C SER A 117 20.70 -40.05 5.60
N PHE A 118 21.07 -39.74 4.35
CA PHE A 118 22.47 -39.56 3.96
C PHE A 118 23.03 -38.23 4.46
N SER A 119 22.21 -37.18 4.45
CA SER A 119 22.56 -35.86 4.95
C SER A 119 22.75 -35.82 6.48
N GLU A 120 21.94 -36.56 7.25
CA GLU A 120 22.07 -36.60 8.72
C GLU A 120 23.33 -37.34 9.18
N LYS A 121 23.78 -38.38 8.45
CA LYS A 121 25.00 -39.13 8.77
C LYS A 121 26.30 -38.41 8.40
N ILE A 122 26.28 -37.56 7.38
CA ILE A 122 27.46 -36.81 6.90
C ILE A 122 27.58 -35.44 7.57
N SER A 123 26.49 -34.93 8.15
CA SER A 123 26.45 -33.63 8.84
C SER A 123 27.63 -33.39 9.80
N PRO A 124 28.06 -34.33 10.66
CA PRO A 124 29.15 -34.08 11.61
C PRO A 124 30.52 -33.81 10.96
N ALA A 125 30.74 -34.30 9.73
CA ALA A 125 32.01 -34.16 9.02
C ALA A 125 32.10 -32.90 8.15
N LEU A 126 31.03 -32.12 8.05
CA LEU A 126 30.96 -30.92 7.22
C LEU A 126 31.44 -29.67 7.96
N PRO A 127 32.02 -28.68 7.25
CA PRO A 127 32.23 -27.34 7.79
C PRO A 127 30.92 -26.76 8.34
N ILE A 128 31.01 -25.98 9.41
CA ILE A 128 29.85 -25.50 10.16
C ILE A 128 28.82 -24.76 9.29
N LYS A 129 29.26 -23.92 8.35
CA LYS A 129 28.38 -23.23 7.39
C LYS A 129 27.56 -24.19 6.53
N SER A 130 28.18 -25.29 6.07
CA SER A 130 27.48 -26.32 5.31
C SER A 130 26.48 -27.10 6.17
N ARG A 131 26.79 -27.31 7.46
CA ARG A 131 25.84 -27.90 8.42
C ARG A 131 24.63 -27.01 8.62
N LEU A 132 24.82 -25.70 8.81
CA LEU A 132 23.72 -24.74 8.95
C LEU A 132 22.79 -24.75 7.75
N GLN A 133 23.34 -24.78 6.52
CA GLN A 133 22.53 -24.88 5.31
C GLN A 133 21.71 -26.17 5.27
N VAL A 134 22.32 -27.30 5.63
CA VAL A 134 21.64 -28.60 5.72
C VAL A 134 20.52 -28.56 6.76
N TRP A 135 20.79 -28.02 7.95
CA TRP A 135 19.79 -27.89 9.01
C TRP A 135 18.65 -26.95 8.64
N SER A 136 18.95 -25.88 7.89
CA SER A 136 17.97 -24.93 7.36
C SER A 136 17.06 -25.61 6.34
N ASN A 137 17.64 -26.32 5.37
CA ASN A 137 16.90 -27.06 4.35
C ASN A 137 16.02 -28.16 4.95
N ASN A 138 16.48 -28.79 6.03
CA ASN A 138 15.74 -29.83 6.74
C ASN A 138 14.75 -29.29 7.78
N GLY A 139 14.65 -27.97 7.95
CA GLY A 139 13.73 -27.34 8.90
C GLY A 139 13.96 -27.75 10.35
N LYS A 140 15.23 -27.89 10.77
CA LYS A 140 15.54 -28.11 12.19
C LYS A 140 15.11 -26.89 13.02
N SER A 141 14.80 -27.09 14.30
CA SER A 141 14.41 -25.99 15.18
C SER A 141 15.61 -25.14 15.60
N VAL A 142 15.34 -23.89 15.99
CA VAL A 142 16.37 -23.00 16.54
C VAL A 142 17.00 -23.59 17.81
N SER A 143 16.17 -24.24 18.65
CA SER A 143 16.62 -24.96 19.85
C SER A 143 17.57 -26.12 19.54
N PHE A 144 17.31 -26.88 18.47
CA PHE A 144 18.20 -27.95 18.01
C PHE A 144 19.56 -27.38 17.59
N VAL A 145 19.56 -26.33 16.75
CA VAL A 145 20.82 -25.71 16.28
C VAL A 145 21.60 -25.10 17.44
N ARG A 146 20.94 -24.43 18.38
CA ARG A 146 21.56 -23.89 19.59
C ARG A 146 22.29 -24.98 20.38
N LYS A 147 21.65 -26.14 20.55
CA LYS A 147 22.23 -27.30 21.23
C LYS A 147 23.44 -27.87 20.48
N GLU A 148 23.32 -28.07 19.17
CA GLU A 148 24.40 -28.59 18.32
C GLU A 148 25.60 -27.64 18.21
N LEU A 149 25.39 -26.35 18.43
CA LEU A 149 26.44 -25.34 18.51
C LEU A 149 27.09 -25.25 19.91
N GLY A 150 26.67 -26.10 20.86
CA GLY A 150 27.21 -26.15 22.22
C GLY A 150 26.82 -24.96 23.09
N MET A 151 25.69 -24.30 22.77
CA MET A 151 25.18 -23.11 23.47
C MET A 151 23.91 -23.41 24.28
N ASP A 152 23.68 -24.68 24.59
CA ASP A 152 22.59 -25.13 25.44
C ASP A 152 22.84 -24.67 26.89
N GLY A 153 21.79 -24.23 27.58
CA GLY A 153 21.88 -23.75 28.97
C GLY A 153 22.60 -22.42 29.21
N LEU A 154 23.13 -21.75 28.17
CA LEU A 154 23.62 -20.36 28.32
C LEU A 154 22.44 -19.42 28.61
N ASP A 155 22.61 -18.47 29.52
CA ASP A 155 21.64 -17.38 29.66
C ASP A 155 21.76 -16.39 28.48
N ASP A 156 20.81 -15.46 28.40
CA ASP A 156 20.71 -14.48 27.30
C ASP A 156 21.97 -13.59 27.21
N ALA A 157 22.57 -13.22 28.33
CA ALA A 157 23.75 -12.37 28.38
C ALA A 157 24.99 -13.11 27.85
N LEU A 158 25.16 -14.37 28.25
CA LEU A 158 26.27 -15.24 27.82
C LEU A 158 26.09 -15.76 26.40
N LEU A 159 24.85 -15.87 25.90
CA LEU A 159 24.56 -16.33 24.54
C LEU A 159 25.26 -15.46 23.48
N THR A 160 25.16 -14.14 23.62
CA THR A 160 25.77 -13.20 22.65
C THR A 160 27.30 -13.16 22.70
N GLN A 161 27.89 -13.61 23.81
CA GLN A 161 29.35 -13.68 24.00
C GLN A 161 29.95 -15.01 23.53
N ALA A 162 29.10 -16.01 23.23
CA ALA A 162 29.55 -17.31 22.80
C ALA A 162 30.27 -17.22 21.44
N LYS A 163 31.42 -17.89 21.31
CA LYS A 163 32.21 -17.91 20.06
C LYS A 163 31.42 -18.39 18.84
N ASN A 164 30.43 -19.26 19.06
CA ASN A 164 29.59 -19.82 18.01
C ASN A 164 28.30 -19.04 17.75
N PHE A 165 28.08 -17.91 18.45
CA PHE A 165 26.86 -17.12 18.32
C PHE A 165 26.63 -16.63 16.90
N GLN A 166 27.68 -16.23 16.17
CA GLN A 166 27.56 -15.82 14.77
C GLN A 166 26.91 -16.90 13.89
N PHE A 167 27.20 -18.18 14.13
CA PHE A 167 26.59 -19.28 13.35
C PHE A 167 25.11 -19.48 13.69
N TYR A 168 24.74 -19.23 14.95
CA TYR A 168 23.34 -19.20 15.35
C TYR A 168 22.62 -17.98 14.73
N ASP A 169 23.28 -16.83 14.73
CA ASP A 169 22.78 -15.58 14.16
C ASP A 169 22.47 -15.71 12.67
N ASP A 170 23.44 -16.21 11.90
CA ASP A 170 23.31 -16.53 10.48
C ASP A 170 22.17 -17.53 10.24
N TYR A 171 22.06 -18.55 11.11
CA TYR A 171 21.02 -19.57 10.99
C TYR A 171 19.62 -19.00 11.18
N VAL A 172 19.37 -18.30 12.30
CA VAL A 172 18.04 -17.75 12.61
C VAL A 172 17.63 -16.72 11.56
N THR A 173 18.56 -15.86 11.13
CA THR A 173 18.32 -14.89 10.04
C THR A 173 17.91 -15.60 8.75
N SER A 174 18.56 -16.72 8.40
CA SER A 174 18.18 -17.50 7.21
C SER A 174 16.79 -18.14 7.30
N GLN A 175 16.27 -18.33 8.51
CA GLN A 175 14.93 -18.89 8.71
C GLN A 175 13.81 -17.87 8.53
N LEU A 176 14.05 -16.56 8.73
CA LEU A 176 12.96 -15.56 8.70
C LEU A 176 12.16 -15.57 7.38
N PRO A 177 12.78 -15.61 6.19
CA PRO A 177 12.03 -15.69 4.94
C PRO A 177 11.29 -17.03 4.78
N VAL A 178 11.85 -18.12 5.32
CA VAL A 178 11.21 -19.45 5.32
C VAL A 178 9.98 -19.42 6.22
N TRP A 179 10.09 -18.83 7.40
CA TRP A 179 9.00 -18.68 8.35
C TRP A 179 7.88 -17.81 7.80
N ALA A 180 8.23 -16.68 7.18
CA ALA A 180 7.26 -15.80 6.55
C ALA A 180 6.54 -16.51 5.39
N LYS A 181 7.27 -17.24 4.55
CA LYS A 181 6.69 -18.04 3.45
C LYS A 181 5.77 -19.16 3.94
N ARG A 182 6.07 -19.76 5.09
CA ARG A 182 5.24 -20.78 5.74
C ARG A 182 4.11 -20.18 6.57
N GLU A 183 4.09 -18.86 6.73
CA GLU A 183 3.11 -18.11 7.50
C GLU A 183 3.00 -18.58 8.94
N LEU A 184 4.15 -18.80 9.60
CA LEU A 184 4.12 -19.04 11.03
C LEU A 184 3.41 -17.90 11.75
N THR A 185 2.70 -18.28 12.81
CA THR A 185 2.06 -17.35 13.73
C THR A 185 3.09 -16.70 14.64
N PRO A 186 2.78 -15.50 15.20
CA PRO A 186 3.67 -14.87 16.15
C PRO A 186 4.00 -15.78 17.35
N ASP A 187 3.04 -16.58 17.83
CA ASP A 187 3.22 -17.51 18.94
C ASP A 187 4.15 -18.68 18.60
N GLU A 188 4.08 -19.20 17.37
CA GLU A 188 5.02 -20.23 16.91
C GLU A 188 6.44 -19.69 16.81
N VAL A 189 6.62 -18.45 16.33
CA VAL A 189 7.95 -17.82 16.27
C VAL A 189 8.48 -17.49 17.66
N VAL A 190 7.62 -17.04 18.58
CA VAL A 190 7.97 -16.89 20.01
C VAL A 190 8.44 -18.21 20.60
N SER A 191 7.78 -19.32 20.25
CA SER A 191 8.16 -20.65 20.71
C SER A 191 9.50 -21.11 20.12
N GLU A 192 9.71 -20.93 18.82
CA GLU A 192 10.99 -21.25 18.15
C GLU A 192 12.16 -20.46 18.74
N LEU A 193 11.95 -19.17 19.03
CA LEU A 193 12.98 -18.28 19.56
C LEU A 193 13.17 -18.41 21.09
N GLY A 194 12.36 -19.22 21.77
CA GLY A 194 12.41 -19.39 23.22
C GLY A 194 12.00 -18.13 23.99
N LEU A 195 11.13 -17.30 23.41
CA LEU A 195 10.65 -16.04 24.00
C LEU A 195 9.36 -16.22 24.83
N HIS A 196 8.86 -17.45 24.97
CA HIS A 196 7.59 -17.73 25.62
C HIS A 196 7.59 -17.26 27.09
N GLY A 197 6.55 -16.52 27.47
CA GLY A 197 6.39 -15.97 28.83
C GLY A 197 7.15 -14.66 29.10
N LEU A 198 7.98 -14.19 28.16
CA LEU A 198 8.62 -12.88 28.27
C LEU A 198 7.64 -11.77 27.86
N SER A 199 7.69 -10.64 28.56
CA SER A 199 6.90 -9.44 28.23
C SER A 199 7.64 -8.16 28.62
N GLY A 200 7.18 -7.01 28.10
CA GLY A 200 7.74 -5.70 28.40
C GLY A 200 9.25 -5.62 28.14
N ALA A 201 9.99 -5.04 29.09
CA ALA A 201 11.43 -4.87 29.00
C ALA A 201 12.21 -6.20 28.92
N ALA A 202 11.70 -7.27 29.53
CA ALA A 202 12.33 -8.59 29.49
C ALA A 202 12.28 -9.19 28.08
N LEU A 203 11.17 -8.97 27.35
CA LEU A 203 11.05 -9.39 25.96
C LEU A 203 11.98 -8.56 25.06
N THR A 204 11.90 -7.23 25.14
CA THR A 204 12.63 -6.35 24.21
C THR A 204 14.14 -6.34 24.42
N SER A 205 14.62 -6.70 25.61
CA SER A 205 16.06 -6.82 25.91
C SER A 205 16.64 -8.20 25.56
N ASN A 206 15.79 -9.19 25.23
CA ASN A 206 16.26 -10.52 24.89
C ASN A 206 16.99 -10.48 23.52
N PRO A 207 18.18 -11.11 23.38
CA PRO A 207 18.94 -11.12 22.13
C PRO A 207 18.20 -11.68 20.92
N ASN A 208 17.25 -12.60 21.13
CA ASN A 208 16.44 -13.19 20.07
C ASN A 208 15.27 -12.29 19.64
N PHE A 209 14.94 -11.23 20.40
CA PHE A 209 13.85 -10.33 20.06
C PHE A 209 14.03 -9.66 18.70
N LYS A 210 15.27 -9.36 18.30
CA LYS A 210 15.55 -8.78 16.98
C LYS A 210 15.03 -9.65 15.81
N TYR A 211 15.05 -10.98 15.95
CA TYR A 211 14.56 -11.89 14.93
C TYR A 211 13.03 -11.93 14.89
N TYR A 212 12.40 -11.86 16.06
CA TYR A 212 10.95 -11.74 16.16
C TYR A 212 10.46 -10.42 15.54
N ASP A 213 11.17 -9.33 15.84
CA ASP A 213 10.91 -8.00 15.28
C ASP A 213 11.01 -8.00 13.76
N GLU A 214 12.14 -8.47 13.23
CA GLU A 214 12.36 -8.54 11.79
C GLU A 214 11.34 -9.46 11.10
N PHE A 215 11.03 -10.62 11.68
CA PHE A 215 9.99 -11.52 11.16
C PHE A 215 8.65 -10.80 11.07
N LEU A 216 8.20 -10.13 12.14
CA LEU A 216 6.88 -9.49 12.15
C LEU A 216 6.78 -8.30 11.20
N VAL A 217 7.85 -7.53 11.02
CA VAL A 217 7.89 -6.46 10.01
C VAL A 217 7.67 -7.05 8.61
N GLN A 218 8.38 -8.13 8.26
CA GLN A 218 8.21 -8.79 6.95
C GLN A 218 6.81 -9.41 6.81
N GLN A 219 6.33 -10.06 7.87
CA GLN A 219 5.07 -10.77 7.88
C GLN A 219 3.87 -9.82 7.80
N ALA A 220 3.96 -8.63 8.41
CA ALA A 220 2.97 -7.56 8.26
C ALA A 220 2.77 -7.16 6.78
N LEU A 221 3.86 -7.07 6.01
CA LEU A 221 3.79 -6.78 4.57
C LEU A 221 3.18 -7.94 3.77
N VAL A 222 3.42 -9.19 4.17
CA VAL A 222 2.78 -10.36 3.55
C VAL A 222 1.28 -10.34 3.79
N TRP A 223 0.84 -10.08 5.02
CA TRP A 223 -0.58 -9.95 5.36
C TRP A 223 -1.24 -8.80 4.60
N ALA A 224 -0.57 -7.67 4.47
CA ALA A 224 -1.04 -6.53 3.70
C ALA A 224 -1.28 -6.88 2.22
N LYS A 225 -0.32 -7.55 1.57
CA LYS A 225 -0.45 -7.97 0.16
C LYS A 225 -1.61 -8.92 -0.07
N LYS A 226 -1.90 -9.77 0.92
CA LYS A 226 -3.00 -10.73 0.92
C LYS A 226 -4.35 -10.12 1.29
N ASP A 227 -4.41 -8.82 1.59
CA ASP A 227 -5.64 -8.13 1.99
C ASP A 227 -6.33 -8.81 3.19
N VAL A 228 -5.54 -9.22 4.19
CA VAL A 228 -6.07 -9.84 5.41
C VAL A 228 -6.92 -8.83 6.18
N ASP A 229 -8.02 -9.26 6.79
CA ASP A 229 -8.91 -8.39 7.56
C ASP A 229 -8.22 -7.78 8.79
N VAL A 230 -8.50 -6.50 9.06
CA VAL A 230 -7.87 -5.72 10.14
C VAL A 230 -8.12 -6.33 11.53
N ASP A 231 -9.29 -6.93 11.76
CA ASP A 231 -9.63 -7.54 13.05
C ASP A 231 -8.87 -8.86 13.24
N ALA A 232 -8.66 -9.61 12.16
CA ALA A 232 -7.83 -10.81 12.20
C ALA A 232 -6.37 -10.50 12.57
N ILE A 233 -5.83 -9.36 12.10
CA ILE A 233 -4.48 -8.93 12.49
C ILE A 233 -4.42 -8.49 13.95
N LEU A 234 -5.46 -7.82 14.46
CA LEU A 234 -5.54 -7.49 15.89
C LEU A 234 -5.50 -8.75 16.76
N VAL A 235 -6.18 -9.83 16.34
CA VAL A 235 -6.12 -11.13 17.03
C VAL A 235 -4.72 -11.75 16.95
N ARG A 236 -4.13 -11.80 15.75
CA ARG A 236 -2.77 -12.37 15.56
C ARG A 236 -1.71 -11.67 16.39
N LEU A 237 -1.84 -10.37 16.60
CA LEU A 237 -0.90 -9.57 17.38
C LEU A 237 -1.26 -9.50 18.88
N GLY A 238 -2.35 -10.15 19.31
CA GLY A 238 -2.87 -10.12 20.68
C GLY A 238 -3.47 -8.78 21.10
N LEU A 239 -3.62 -7.82 20.17
CA LEU A 239 -4.11 -6.47 20.43
C LEU A 239 -5.63 -6.41 20.66
N ASN A 240 -6.37 -7.46 20.27
CA ASN A 240 -7.80 -7.58 20.52
C ASN A 240 -8.13 -7.72 22.02
N THR A 241 -7.18 -8.17 22.83
CA THR A 241 -7.34 -8.31 24.30
C THR A 241 -7.25 -6.97 25.04
N LEU A 242 -6.74 -5.93 24.36
CA LEU A 242 -6.58 -4.60 24.91
C LEU A 242 -7.73 -3.68 24.49
N PRO A 243 -8.19 -2.77 25.38
CA PRO A 243 -9.05 -1.67 24.99
C PRO A 243 -8.43 -0.86 23.86
N ALA A 244 -9.25 -0.38 22.92
CA ALA A 244 -8.77 0.31 21.72
C ALA A 244 -7.83 1.48 22.01
N ALA A 245 -8.08 2.22 23.10
CA ALA A 245 -7.26 3.36 23.54
C ALA A 245 -5.88 2.94 24.06
N ALA A 246 -5.71 1.72 24.58
CA ALA A 246 -4.45 1.22 25.13
C ALA A 246 -3.58 0.51 24.08
N ARG A 247 -4.14 0.13 22.93
CA ARG A 247 -3.40 -0.58 21.87
C ARG A 247 -2.14 0.15 21.42
N PRO A 248 -2.12 1.49 21.21
CA PRO A 248 -0.91 2.19 20.76
C PRO A 248 0.30 2.06 21.67
N GLU A 249 0.11 1.74 22.96
CA GLU A 249 1.19 1.56 23.92
C GLU A 249 1.74 0.12 23.93
N ALA A 250 1.05 -0.82 23.29
CA ALA A 250 1.50 -2.20 23.22
C ALA A 250 2.71 -2.35 22.29
N VAL A 251 3.70 -3.15 22.71
CA VAL A 251 4.93 -3.43 21.93
C VAL A 251 4.62 -3.92 20.52
N ASN A 252 3.56 -4.71 20.36
CA ASN A 252 3.16 -5.29 19.08
C ASN A 252 2.37 -4.33 18.17
N TYR A 253 1.99 -3.14 18.65
CA TYR A 253 1.18 -2.20 17.86
C TYR A 253 1.92 -1.67 16.64
N LYS A 254 3.24 -1.49 16.72
CA LYS A 254 4.05 -1.05 15.58
C LYS A 254 3.87 -1.97 14.36
N TYR A 255 3.72 -3.29 14.56
CA TYR A 255 3.51 -4.23 13.46
C TYR A 255 2.11 -4.13 12.85
N TYR A 256 1.12 -3.73 13.64
CA TYR A 256 -0.20 -3.39 13.12
C TYR A 256 -0.11 -2.13 12.23
N GLU A 257 0.64 -1.11 12.65
CA GLU A 257 0.83 0.09 11.84
C GLU A 257 1.56 -0.23 10.52
N GLU A 258 2.61 -1.04 10.55
CA GLU A 258 3.31 -1.52 9.34
C GLU A 258 2.38 -2.28 8.39
N PHE A 259 1.54 -3.16 8.95
CA PHE A 259 0.52 -3.87 8.18
C PHE A 259 -0.46 -2.89 7.52
N VAL A 260 -1.00 -1.91 8.26
CA VAL A 260 -1.96 -0.95 7.72
C VAL A 260 -1.32 -0.05 6.65
N VAL A 261 -0.07 0.37 6.83
CA VAL A 261 0.67 1.15 5.82
C VAL A 261 0.87 0.33 4.53
N GLY A 262 1.27 -0.94 4.67
CA GLY A 262 1.39 -1.86 3.54
C GLY A 262 0.04 -2.09 2.83
N LEU A 263 -1.03 -2.21 3.61
CA LEU A 263 -2.39 -2.45 3.11
C LEU A 263 -2.88 -1.25 2.31
N MET A 264 -2.70 -0.04 2.84
CA MET A 264 -3.00 1.21 2.14
C MET A 264 -2.22 1.35 0.82
N ARG A 265 -0.94 0.95 0.80
CA ARG A 265 -0.14 0.95 -0.44
C ARG A 265 -0.72 -0.02 -1.46
N SER A 266 -1.04 -1.25 -1.05
CA SER A 266 -1.63 -2.25 -1.96
C SER A 266 -2.98 -1.78 -2.50
N TRP A 267 -3.82 -1.15 -1.68
CA TRP A 267 -5.11 -0.62 -2.12
C TRP A 267 -4.97 0.54 -3.10
N MET A 268 -3.99 1.44 -2.90
CA MET A 268 -3.69 2.50 -3.87
C MET A 268 -3.24 1.92 -5.21
N GLU A 269 -2.34 0.93 -5.21
CA GLU A 269 -1.85 0.25 -6.42
C GLU A 269 -2.99 -0.46 -7.18
N LYS A 270 -3.94 -1.06 -6.45
CA LYS A 270 -5.11 -1.75 -7.02
C LYS A 270 -6.26 -0.82 -7.38
N GLY A 271 -6.17 0.47 -7.07
CA GLY A 271 -7.26 1.44 -7.31
C GLY A 271 -8.52 1.15 -6.49
N VAL A 272 -8.38 0.64 -5.26
CA VAL A 272 -9.55 0.30 -4.42
C VAL A 272 -10.34 1.57 -4.07
N PRO A 273 -11.67 1.61 -4.31
CA PRO A 273 -12.50 2.77 -4.02
C PRO A 273 -12.49 3.19 -2.55
N VAL A 274 -12.61 4.49 -2.27
CA VAL A 274 -12.56 4.97 -0.88
C VAL A 274 -13.74 4.48 -0.04
N THR A 275 -14.90 4.20 -0.66
CA THR A 275 -16.07 3.62 0.02
C THR A 275 -15.79 2.20 0.48
N GLU A 276 -15.14 1.39 -0.35
CA GLU A 276 -14.71 0.04 0.01
C GLU A 276 -13.65 0.07 1.12
N VAL A 277 -12.69 0.99 1.06
CA VAL A 277 -11.68 1.15 2.13
C VAL A 277 -12.32 1.56 3.46
N MET A 278 -13.34 2.43 3.43
CA MET A 278 -14.10 2.80 4.63
C MET A 278 -14.77 1.58 5.27
N ALA A 279 -15.35 0.70 4.46
CA ALA A 279 -15.97 -0.55 4.92
C ALA A 279 -14.93 -1.56 5.44
N LYS A 280 -13.79 -1.73 4.75
CA LYS A 280 -12.69 -2.60 5.21
C LYS A 280 -12.12 -2.16 6.56
N PHE A 281 -12.13 -0.85 6.85
CA PHE A 281 -11.77 -0.31 8.15
C PHE A 281 -12.91 -0.31 9.20
N LYS A 282 -14.09 -0.83 8.86
CA LYS A 282 -15.31 -0.90 9.71
C LYS A 282 -15.85 0.48 10.09
N LEU A 283 -15.72 1.45 9.20
CA LEU A 283 -16.11 2.85 9.43
C LEU A 283 -17.41 3.25 8.74
N ASP A 284 -17.88 2.46 7.77
CA ASP A 284 -19.02 2.74 6.89
C ASP A 284 -20.35 2.92 7.63
N LYS A 285 -20.49 2.27 8.79
CA LYS A 285 -21.68 2.36 9.65
C LYS A 285 -21.57 3.41 10.76
N LEU A 286 -20.42 4.07 10.88
CA LEU A 286 -20.14 5.04 11.94
C LEU A 286 -20.36 6.47 11.43
N THR A 287 -20.92 7.32 12.29
CA THR A 287 -21.12 8.75 12.02
C THR A 287 -20.74 9.59 13.24
N GLY A 288 -20.62 10.92 13.05
CA GLY A 288 -20.38 11.88 14.12
C GLY A 288 -19.15 11.56 14.97
N ALA A 289 -19.28 11.72 16.29
CA ALA A 289 -18.20 11.50 17.24
C ALA A 289 -17.64 10.07 17.19
N ALA A 290 -18.50 9.06 17.02
CA ALA A 290 -18.09 7.65 16.99
C ALA A 290 -17.14 7.35 15.82
N LEU A 291 -17.38 7.93 14.65
CA LEU A 291 -16.47 7.83 13.51
C LEU A 291 -15.14 8.54 13.80
N LEU A 292 -15.20 9.78 14.28
CA LEU A 292 -14.01 10.62 14.48
C LEU A 292 -13.06 10.06 15.55
N SER A 293 -13.59 9.40 16.58
CA SER A 293 -12.80 8.76 17.64
C SER A 293 -12.36 7.34 17.29
N HIS A 294 -12.83 6.76 16.17
CA HIS A 294 -12.48 5.38 15.83
C HIS A 294 -10.98 5.28 15.48
N PRO A 295 -10.23 4.30 16.04
CA PRO A 295 -8.79 4.18 15.80
C PRO A 295 -8.39 4.10 14.33
N ASN A 296 -9.22 3.47 13.50
CA ASN A 296 -8.94 3.32 12.06
C ASN A 296 -9.23 4.58 11.24
N TYR A 297 -9.96 5.55 11.78
CA TYR A 297 -10.33 6.75 11.03
C TYR A 297 -9.10 7.57 10.61
N LYS A 298 -8.02 7.55 11.40
CA LYS A 298 -6.75 8.22 11.03
C LYS A 298 -6.18 7.68 9.72
N TYR A 299 -6.25 6.37 9.50
CA TYR A 299 -5.75 5.70 8.29
C TYR A 299 -6.65 5.99 7.09
N TYR A 300 -7.97 5.86 7.27
CA TYR A 300 -8.95 6.20 6.24
C TYR A 300 -8.79 7.66 5.77
N LYS A 301 -8.72 8.60 6.71
CA LYS A 301 -8.51 10.02 6.43
C LYS A 301 -7.23 10.26 5.63
N ASN A 302 -6.15 9.53 5.93
CA ASN A 302 -4.90 9.63 5.19
C ASN A 302 -5.03 9.05 3.77
N TYR A 303 -5.70 7.90 3.62
CA TYR A 303 -5.99 7.28 2.33
C TYR A 303 -6.75 8.24 1.40
N VAL A 304 -7.86 8.82 1.89
CA VAL A 304 -8.67 9.77 1.11
C VAL A 304 -7.86 11.03 0.77
N LYS A 305 -7.08 11.57 1.71
CA LYS A 305 -6.23 12.75 1.44
C LYS A 305 -5.21 12.51 0.31
N ASN A 306 -4.67 11.30 0.19
CA ASN A 306 -3.73 10.98 -0.89
C ASN A 306 -4.46 10.91 -2.24
N HIS A 307 -5.65 10.32 -2.28
CA HIS A 307 -6.53 10.35 -3.45
C HIS A 307 -6.90 11.78 -3.86
N LEU A 308 -7.32 12.64 -2.93
CA LEU A 308 -7.61 14.05 -3.24
C LEU A 308 -6.43 14.77 -3.89
N LYS A 309 -5.19 14.46 -3.49
CA LYS A 309 -4.00 15.03 -4.11
C LYS A 309 -3.79 14.45 -5.51
N ALA A 310 -3.89 13.13 -5.68
CA ALA A 310 -3.72 12.48 -6.96
C ALA A 310 -4.78 12.94 -7.98
N TRP A 311 -6.05 12.99 -7.57
CA TRP A 311 -7.15 13.51 -8.38
C TRP A 311 -6.92 14.98 -8.77
N ALA A 312 -6.50 15.82 -7.83
CA ALA A 312 -6.18 17.21 -8.17
C ALA A 312 -5.00 17.32 -9.14
N THR A 313 -3.93 16.54 -8.94
CA THR A 313 -2.80 16.48 -9.88
C THR A 313 -3.25 16.13 -11.28
N ASN A 314 -4.15 15.15 -11.42
CA ASN A 314 -4.68 14.72 -12.71
C ASN A 314 -5.76 15.65 -13.28
N GLY A 315 -6.16 16.70 -12.55
CA GLY A 315 -7.18 17.65 -12.98
C GLY A 315 -8.60 17.12 -12.89
N GLU A 316 -8.89 16.18 -11.98
CA GLU A 316 -10.23 15.59 -11.89
C GLU A 316 -11.28 16.60 -11.42
N SER A 317 -12.51 16.49 -11.95
CA SER A 317 -13.60 17.44 -11.67
C SER A 317 -14.16 17.27 -10.24
N LEU A 318 -14.88 18.29 -9.74
CA LEU A 318 -15.54 18.17 -8.44
C LEU A 318 -16.62 17.06 -8.45
N ASP A 319 -17.31 16.90 -9.59
CA ASP A 319 -18.39 15.93 -9.74
C ASP A 319 -17.86 14.50 -9.74
N ASP A 320 -16.76 14.24 -10.45
CA ASP A 320 -16.09 12.93 -10.44
C ASP A 320 -15.59 12.58 -9.04
N VAL A 321 -14.99 13.56 -8.34
CA VAL A 321 -14.56 13.38 -6.96
C VAL A 321 -15.74 13.11 -6.03
N ALA A 322 -16.89 13.75 -6.23
CA ALA A 322 -18.09 13.47 -5.45
C ALA A 322 -18.55 12.01 -5.64
N VAL A 323 -18.55 11.50 -6.88
CA VAL A 323 -18.85 10.11 -7.19
C VAL A 323 -17.86 9.15 -6.52
N TRP A 324 -16.55 9.41 -6.62
CA TRP A 324 -15.56 8.53 -5.98
C TRP A 324 -15.64 8.54 -4.45
N LEU A 325 -16.06 9.66 -3.86
CA LEU A 325 -16.31 9.77 -2.42
C LEU A 325 -17.62 9.08 -1.98
N GLY A 326 -18.40 8.51 -2.89
CA GLY A 326 -19.69 7.89 -2.60
C GLY A 326 -20.79 8.91 -2.25
N LEU A 327 -20.71 10.11 -2.82
CA LEU A 327 -21.62 11.23 -2.55
C LEU A 327 -22.65 11.43 -3.67
N GLU A 328 -22.64 10.57 -4.68
CA GLU A 328 -23.60 10.60 -5.77
C GLU A 328 -25.04 10.54 -5.25
N ASN A 329 -25.93 11.28 -5.89
CA ASN A 329 -27.35 11.37 -5.56
C ASN A 329 -27.68 11.93 -4.16
N LEU A 330 -26.69 12.34 -3.36
CA LEU A 330 -26.94 13.06 -2.11
C LEU A 330 -27.05 14.56 -2.36
N GLN A 331 -28.03 15.21 -1.72
CA GLN A 331 -28.26 16.65 -1.85
C GLN A 331 -28.64 17.29 -0.51
N GLY A 332 -28.43 18.61 -0.41
CA GLY A 332 -28.78 19.42 0.75
C GLY A 332 -28.26 18.83 2.06
N LYS A 333 -29.13 18.75 3.08
CA LYS A 333 -28.76 18.27 4.42
C LYS A 333 -28.25 16.81 4.44
N MET A 334 -28.71 15.97 3.52
CA MET A 334 -28.24 14.58 3.44
C MET A 334 -26.79 14.50 2.97
N LEU A 335 -26.42 15.33 1.98
CA LEU A 335 -25.04 15.47 1.53
C LEU A 335 -24.16 16.03 2.65
N GLU A 336 -24.58 17.12 3.28
CA GLU A 336 -23.81 17.79 4.34
C GLU A 336 -23.56 16.90 5.57
N ALA A 337 -24.50 16.00 5.88
CA ALA A 337 -24.39 15.05 6.98
C ALA A 337 -23.48 13.85 6.66
N HIS A 338 -23.16 13.60 5.39
CA HIS A 338 -22.37 12.43 5.01
C HIS A 338 -20.90 12.58 5.47
N PRO A 339 -20.29 11.54 6.09
CA PRO A 339 -18.92 11.60 6.57
C PRO A 339 -17.87 12.07 5.55
N ASN A 340 -18.06 11.73 4.27
CA ASN A 340 -17.11 12.06 3.22
C ASN A 340 -17.28 13.48 2.65
N PHE A 341 -18.34 14.19 3.00
CA PHE A 341 -18.58 15.55 2.51
C PHE A 341 -17.45 16.52 2.93
N VAL A 342 -16.83 16.29 4.10
CA VAL A 342 -15.66 17.06 4.55
C VAL A 342 -14.49 16.98 3.56
N PHE A 343 -14.33 15.84 2.87
CA PHE A 343 -13.29 15.65 1.87
C PHE A 343 -13.62 16.36 0.56
N LEU A 344 -14.90 16.36 0.15
CA LEU A 344 -15.36 17.11 -1.03
C LEU A 344 -15.16 18.62 -0.83
N LYS A 345 -15.55 19.15 0.34
CA LYS A 345 -15.32 20.56 0.71
C LYS A 345 -13.83 20.90 0.72
N LYS A 346 -13.01 19.98 1.22
CA LYS A 346 -11.56 20.14 1.17
C LYS A 346 -11.05 20.18 -0.27
N TYR A 347 -11.48 19.25 -1.11
CA TYR A 347 -11.10 19.23 -2.53
C TYR A 347 -11.46 20.55 -3.21
N TRP A 348 -12.69 21.02 -3.06
CA TRP A 348 -13.15 22.31 -3.60
C TRP A 348 -12.24 23.49 -3.24
N THR A 349 -11.76 23.52 -2.00
CA THR A 349 -10.94 24.63 -1.49
C THR A 349 -9.45 24.50 -1.78
N THR A 350 -8.93 23.27 -1.94
CA THR A 350 -7.48 23.03 -2.07
C THR A 350 -7.04 22.41 -3.40
N SER A 351 -7.95 22.01 -4.28
CA SER A 351 -7.63 21.29 -5.53
C SER A 351 -6.69 22.09 -6.43
N THR A 352 -6.90 23.40 -6.59
CA THR A 352 -6.00 24.26 -7.38
C THR A 352 -4.56 24.18 -6.87
N LYS A 353 -4.35 24.31 -5.56
CA LYS A 353 -3.01 24.21 -4.96
C LYS A 353 -2.39 22.83 -5.17
N TYR A 354 -3.17 21.76 -4.98
CA TYR A 354 -2.66 20.40 -5.20
C TYR A 354 -2.34 20.12 -6.66
N HIS A 355 -3.15 20.63 -7.59
CA HIS A 355 -2.90 20.53 -9.02
C HIS A 355 -1.56 21.20 -9.38
N GLU A 356 -1.38 22.45 -8.94
CA GLU A 356 -0.15 23.23 -9.15
C GLU A 356 1.08 22.53 -8.53
N GLU A 357 1.00 22.07 -7.28
CA GLU A 357 2.07 21.29 -6.64
C GLU A 357 2.35 19.97 -7.38
N GLY A 358 1.31 19.33 -7.93
CA GLY A 358 1.39 18.11 -8.72
C GLY A 358 2.14 18.33 -10.03
N MET A 359 1.76 19.36 -10.78
CA MET A 359 2.42 19.76 -12.04
C MET A 359 3.90 20.05 -11.83
N LEU A 360 4.25 20.80 -10.77
CA LEU A 360 5.65 21.09 -10.42
C LEU A 360 6.44 19.81 -10.10
N LYS A 361 5.86 18.87 -9.35
CA LYS A 361 6.51 17.58 -9.01
C LYS A 361 6.68 16.66 -10.20
N GLN A 362 5.72 16.67 -11.13
CA GLN A 362 5.78 15.91 -12.37
C GLN A 362 6.74 16.54 -13.40
N GLY A 363 7.23 17.76 -13.14
CA GLY A 363 8.11 18.47 -14.06
C GLY A 363 7.39 18.96 -15.31
N VAL A 364 6.07 19.21 -15.22
CA VAL A 364 5.29 19.77 -16.32
C VAL A 364 5.90 21.12 -16.70
N THR A 365 6.34 21.25 -17.94
CA THR A 365 7.07 22.44 -18.39
C THR A 365 6.13 23.55 -18.84
N SER A 366 6.62 24.78 -18.96
CA SER A 366 5.84 25.87 -19.57
C SER A 366 5.40 25.52 -20.99
N TYR A 367 6.23 24.78 -21.73
CA TYR A 367 5.92 24.36 -23.09
C TYR A 367 4.80 23.31 -23.14
N ASP A 368 4.72 22.40 -22.16
CA ASP A 368 3.63 21.43 -22.10
C ASP A 368 2.29 22.17 -21.87
N VAL A 369 2.25 23.11 -20.93
CA VAL A 369 1.06 23.95 -20.68
C VAL A 369 0.72 24.87 -21.85
N TRP A 370 1.72 25.40 -22.55
CA TRP A 370 1.52 26.18 -23.78
C TRP A 370 0.78 25.36 -24.86
N ASN A 371 1.13 24.08 -25.01
CA ASN A 371 0.50 23.18 -25.95
C ASN A 371 -0.89 22.72 -25.49
N ASP A 372 -1.03 22.36 -24.22
CA ASP A 372 -2.30 21.89 -23.64
C ASP A 372 -3.38 22.98 -23.69
N LEU A 373 -3.02 24.22 -23.37
CA LEU A 373 -3.90 25.39 -23.49
C LEU A 373 -4.05 25.89 -24.92
N GLN A 374 -3.32 25.29 -25.88
CA GLN A 374 -3.29 25.67 -27.30
C GLN A 374 -3.05 27.18 -27.52
N VAL A 375 -2.18 27.79 -26.72
CA VAL A 375 -1.96 29.25 -26.73
C VAL A 375 -1.48 29.74 -28.11
N TYR A 376 -0.73 28.89 -28.81
CA TYR A 376 -0.26 29.14 -30.18
C TYR A 376 -1.39 29.36 -31.19
N ARG A 377 -2.59 28.80 -30.98
CA ARG A 377 -3.74 28.98 -31.87
C ARG A 377 -4.35 30.38 -31.77
N VAL A 378 -4.15 31.06 -30.65
CA VAL A 378 -4.62 32.44 -30.47
C VAL A 378 -3.69 33.37 -31.25
N LYS A 379 -4.27 34.16 -32.16
CA LYS A 379 -3.53 35.12 -33.00
C LYS A 379 -2.72 36.07 -32.12
N ARG A 380 -1.44 36.26 -32.46
CA ARG A 380 -0.46 37.05 -31.69
C ARG A 380 -0.98 38.43 -31.22
N ILE A 381 -1.75 39.13 -32.05
CA ILE A 381 -2.26 40.49 -31.76
C ILE A 381 -3.23 40.50 -30.55
N VAL A 382 -4.03 39.44 -30.38
CA VAL A 382 -5.04 39.36 -29.31
C VAL A 382 -4.66 38.37 -28.21
N ARG A 383 -3.61 37.58 -28.43
CA ARG A 383 -3.14 36.53 -27.52
C ARG A 383 -2.96 37.01 -26.08
N LYS A 384 -2.30 38.15 -25.88
CA LYS A 384 -2.04 38.68 -24.53
C LYS A 384 -3.31 39.03 -23.74
N ASN A 385 -4.45 39.15 -24.42
CA ASN A 385 -5.74 39.43 -23.80
C ASN A 385 -6.65 38.19 -23.73
N SER A 386 -6.16 37.00 -24.10
CA SER A 386 -6.95 35.77 -24.04
C SER A 386 -6.84 35.10 -22.68
N GLU A 387 -7.91 34.43 -22.27
CA GLU A 387 -7.94 33.66 -21.02
C GLU A 387 -6.89 32.54 -21.01
N THR A 388 -6.67 31.89 -22.16
CA THR A 388 -5.63 30.86 -22.31
C THR A 388 -4.22 31.39 -22.08
N TYR A 389 -3.93 32.64 -22.48
CA TYR A 389 -2.63 33.24 -22.25
C TYR A 389 -2.44 33.64 -20.79
N GLU A 390 -3.47 34.19 -20.13
CA GLU A 390 -3.37 34.52 -18.71
C GLU A 390 -3.15 33.26 -17.85
N LEU A 391 -3.79 32.13 -18.17
CA LEU A 391 -3.54 30.85 -17.50
C LEU A 391 -2.11 30.33 -17.74
N TYR A 392 -1.63 30.43 -18.97
CA TYR A 392 -0.23 30.10 -19.29
C TYR A 392 0.75 30.97 -18.51
N LYS A 393 0.51 32.30 -18.46
CA LYS A 393 1.33 33.26 -17.72
C LYS A 393 1.32 33.00 -16.22
N ASP A 394 0.17 32.68 -15.64
CA ASP A 394 0.06 32.25 -14.24
C ASP A 394 0.94 31.02 -13.97
N TYR A 395 0.94 30.04 -14.86
CA TYR A 395 1.77 28.85 -14.72
C TYR A 395 3.27 29.11 -14.90
N VAL A 396 3.67 29.96 -15.87
CA VAL A 396 5.07 30.40 -16.01
C VAL A 396 5.55 31.06 -14.72
N ASN A 397 4.74 31.94 -14.14
CA ASN A 397 5.08 32.58 -12.87
C ASN A 397 5.22 31.59 -11.71
N LEU A 398 4.33 30.60 -11.63
CA LEU A 398 4.41 29.54 -10.63
C LEU A 398 5.74 28.76 -10.73
N ILE A 399 6.14 28.37 -11.93
CA ILE A 399 7.44 27.69 -12.17
C ILE A 399 8.60 28.59 -11.77
N ASP A 400 8.58 29.85 -12.25
CA ASP A 400 9.65 30.80 -11.98
C ASP A 400 9.85 30.99 -10.47
N ASP A 401 8.77 31.24 -9.74
CA ASP A 401 8.79 31.47 -8.31
C ASP A 401 9.24 30.22 -7.54
N TYR A 402 8.83 29.04 -7.99
CA TYR A 402 9.26 27.77 -7.41
C TYR A 402 10.78 27.56 -7.53
N ILE A 403 11.36 27.79 -8.71
CA ILE A 403 12.80 27.60 -8.96
C ILE A 403 13.61 28.65 -8.20
N ILE A 404 13.15 29.90 -8.17
CA ILE A 404 13.80 30.98 -7.42
C ILE A 404 13.77 30.69 -5.93
N ASP A 405 12.64 30.23 -5.39
CA ASP A 405 12.52 29.85 -3.98
C ASP A 405 13.44 28.68 -3.61
N LEU A 406 13.57 27.67 -4.47
CA LEU A 406 14.56 26.60 -4.27
C LEU A 406 15.99 27.17 -4.20
N LYS A 407 16.36 28.05 -5.12
CA LYS A 407 17.69 28.68 -5.11
C LYS A 407 17.93 29.46 -3.81
N ASN A 408 16.93 30.22 -3.35
CA ASN A 408 17.00 30.98 -2.11
C ASN A 408 17.10 30.09 -0.86
N ARG A 409 16.58 28.85 -0.92
CA ARG A 409 16.72 27.83 0.13
C ARG A 409 18.08 27.11 0.13
N GLY A 410 18.99 27.47 -0.78
CA GLY A 410 20.36 26.95 -0.81
C GLY A 410 20.58 25.77 -1.77
N PHE A 411 19.62 25.46 -2.64
CA PHE A 411 19.80 24.46 -3.69
C PHE A 411 20.83 24.96 -4.73
N THR A 412 21.70 24.06 -5.21
CA THR A 412 22.70 24.40 -6.24
C THR A 412 22.09 24.32 -7.64
N ASP A 413 22.76 24.86 -8.66
CA ASP A 413 22.23 24.86 -10.03
C ASP A 413 22.01 23.45 -10.59
N ASN A 414 22.75 22.46 -10.09
CA ASN A 414 22.60 21.05 -10.44
C ASN A 414 21.35 20.42 -9.82
N ASP A 415 20.84 20.98 -8.72
CA ASP A 415 19.65 20.49 -8.01
C ASP A 415 18.36 21.15 -8.52
N LEU A 416 18.47 22.25 -9.27
CA LEU A 416 17.31 22.98 -9.78
C LEU A 416 16.65 22.25 -10.96
N PRO A 417 15.31 22.14 -10.98
CA PRO A 417 14.61 21.48 -12.07
C PRO A 417 14.66 22.31 -13.36
N ARG A 418 14.98 21.65 -14.47
CA ARG A 418 14.97 22.25 -15.82
C ARG A 418 13.56 22.20 -16.41
N MET A 419 12.77 23.25 -16.18
CA MET A 419 11.37 23.33 -16.63
C MET A 419 11.17 24.07 -17.97
N THR A 420 12.22 24.12 -18.78
CA THR A 420 12.17 24.56 -20.18
C THR A 420 12.59 23.38 -21.06
N ARG A 421 11.75 22.99 -22.01
CA ARG A 421 12.08 21.89 -22.93
C ARG A 421 13.07 22.33 -24.01
N LYS A 422 13.90 21.39 -24.48
CA LYS A 422 14.86 21.63 -25.56
C LYS A 422 14.19 21.93 -26.91
N ASP A 423 12.95 21.46 -27.10
CA ASP A 423 12.13 21.64 -28.29
C ASP A 423 11.08 22.76 -28.13
N ALA A 424 11.22 23.62 -27.11
CA ALA A 424 10.37 24.79 -26.97
C ALA A 424 10.44 25.65 -28.24
N THR A 425 9.29 26.09 -28.74
CA THR A 425 9.24 26.88 -29.97
C THR A 425 9.78 28.28 -29.73
N PRO A 426 10.40 28.93 -30.74
CA PRO A 426 10.81 30.33 -30.64
C PRO A 426 9.66 31.27 -30.25
N GLU A 427 8.42 30.92 -30.60
CA GLU A 427 7.24 31.70 -30.22
C GLU A 427 6.92 31.59 -28.72
N GLU A 428 6.94 30.39 -28.13
CA GLU A 428 6.73 30.22 -26.69
C GLU A 428 7.84 30.92 -25.89
N LEU A 429 9.10 30.74 -26.30
CA LEU A 429 10.26 31.36 -25.64
C LEU A 429 10.18 32.89 -25.70
N GLN A 430 9.71 33.46 -26.81
CA GLN A 430 9.50 34.90 -26.94
C GLN A 430 8.45 35.41 -25.94
N GLU A 431 7.31 34.72 -25.81
CA GLU A 431 6.26 35.09 -24.86
C GLU A 431 6.73 34.94 -23.41
N LYS A 432 7.45 33.85 -23.11
CA LYS A 432 8.05 33.61 -21.79
C LYS A 432 9.04 34.73 -21.43
N THR A 433 9.84 35.17 -22.39
CA THR A 433 10.77 36.29 -22.23
C THR A 433 10.05 37.61 -21.93
N PHE A 434 8.90 37.86 -22.57
CA PHE A 434 8.07 39.01 -22.22
C PHE A 434 7.54 38.94 -20.77
N ILE A 435 7.09 37.75 -20.34
CA ILE A 435 6.66 37.52 -18.96
C ILE A 435 7.82 37.80 -18.00
N TRP A 436 9.00 37.22 -18.22
CA TRP A 436 10.18 37.42 -17.38
C TRP A 436 10.61 38.88 -17.27
N THR A 437 10.55 39.61 -18.39
CA THR A 437 10.82 41.05 -18.44
C THR A 437 9.82 41.82 -17.60
N SER A 438 8.52 41.54 -17.77
CA SER A 438 7.45 42.23 -17.03
C SER A 438 7.51 41.98 -15.52
N MET A 439 7.90 40.76 -15.13
CA MET A 439 8.03 40.35 -13.73
C MET A 439 9.42 40.66 -13.15
N ARG A 440 10.33 41.22 -13.96
CA ARG A 440 11.71 41.53 -13.58
C ARG A 440 12.42 40.34 -12.93
N ARG A 441 12.22 39.14 -13.51
CA ARG A 441 12.82 37.89 -13.00
C ARG A 441 14.33 38.02 -12.93
N PRO A 442 15.04 37.40 -11.97
CA PRO A 442 16.49 37.54 -11.85
C PRO A 442 17.24 37.11 -13.11
N GLU A 443 18.31 37.82 -13.45
CA GLU A 443 19.11 37.53 -14.65
C GLU A 443 19.67 36.09 -14.65
N TRP A 444 20.16 35.62 -13.50
CA TRP A 444 20.66 34.25 -13.35
C TRP A 444 19.57 33.23 -13.71
N TYR A 445 18.32 33.49 -13.33
CA TYR A 445 17.19 32.61 -13.57
C TYR A 445 16.83 32.58 -15.05
N VAL A 446 16.79 33.75 -15.71
CA VAL A 446 16.53 33.82 -17.15
C VAL A 446 17.62 33.09 -17.94
N LYS A 447 18.89 33.27 -17.57
CA LYS A 447 20.02 32.56 -18.18
C LYS A 447 19.92 31.04 -17.97
N PHE A 448 19.60 30.60 -16.75
CA PHE A 448 19.37 29.19 -16.40
C PHE A 448 18.21 28.58 -17.19
N SER A 449 17.07 29.28 -17.26
CA SER A 449 15.85 28.81 -17.92
C SER A 449 15.96 28.75 -19.43
N LEU A 450 16.85 29.54 -20.05
CA LEU A 450 17.18 29.46 -21.47
C LEU A 450 18.24 28.39 -21.79
N GLY A 451 18.80 27.71 -20.78
CA GLY A 451 19.88 26.74 -20.94
C GLY A 451 21.20 27.37 -21.36
N LEU A 452 21.42 28.63 -20.95
CA LEU A 452 22.61 29.42 -21.30
C LEU A 452 23.63 29.50 -20.15
N ASP A 453 23.28 28.96 -18.99
CA ASP A 453 24.18 28.84 -17.85
C ASP A 453 25.31 27.85 -18.14
N GLY A 454 26.48 28.09 -17.55
CA GLY A 454 27.68 27.27 -17.78
C GLY A 454 28.36 27.44 -19.15
N LEU A 455 27.74 28.13 -20.12
CA LEU A 455 28.36 28.40 -21.41
C LEU A 455 29.44 29.48 -21.33
N GLY A 456 30.60 29.20 -21.94
CA GLY A 456 31.65 30.19 -22.17
C GLY A 456 31.24 31.24 -23.23
N GLU A 457 31.96 32.35 -23.32
CA GLU A 457 31.54 33.52 -24.12
C GLU A 457 31.22 33.21 -25.58
N ASN A 458 32.04 32.40 -26.24
CA ASN A 458 31.83 32.02 -27.65
C ASN A 458 30.59 31.12 -27.80
N ALA A 459 30.50 30.06 -26.98
CA ALA A 459 29.37 29.13 -27.00
C ALA A 459 28.03 29.81 -26.62
N LEU A 460 28.08 30.81 -25.75
CA LEU A 460 26.91 31.61 -25.36
C LEU A 460 26.34 32.39 -26.55
N LYS A 461 27.20 33.03 -27.36
CA LYS A 461 26.77 33.84 -28.52
C LYS A 461 26.23 32.98 -29.66
N GLU A 462 26.71 31.74 -29.77
CA GLU A 462 26.27 30.77 -30.79
C GLU A 462 24.99 30.01 -30.37
N ALA A 463 24.58 30.09 -29.11
CA ALA A 463 23.43 29.35 -28.61
C ALA A 463 22.11 29.84 -29.27
N PRO A 464 21.23 28.93 -29.73
CA PRO A 464 19.96 29.30 -30.38
C PRO A 464 19.05 30.20 -29.53
N ASN A 465 19.13 30.08 -28.21
CA ASN A 465 18.30 30.83 -27.27
C ASN A 465 18.91 32.18 -26.85
N PHE A 466 20.14 32.48 -27.28
CA PHE A 466 20.83 33.73 -26.93
C PHE A 466 20.06 35.01 -27.33
N PRO A 467 19.37 35.08 -28.48
CA PRO A 467 18.58 36.26 -28.84
C PRO A 467 17.48 36.63 -27.82
N PHE A 468 16.92 35.66 -27.09
CA PHE A 468 15.92 35.93 -26.06
C PHE A 468 16.55 36.57 -24.82
N TYR A 469 17.75 36.11 -24.45
CA TYR A 469 18.50 36.67 -23.34
C TYR A 469 18.97 38.10 -23.63
N THR A 470 19.45 38.38 -24.85
CA THR A 470 19.84 39.75 -25.24
C THR A 470 18.65 40.71 -25.23
N TYR A 471 17.48 40.27 -25.68
CA TYR A 471 16.25 41.04 -25.58
C TYR A 471 15.91 41.37 -24.11
N TYR A 472 15.93 40.37 -23.23
CA TYR A 472 15.67 40.56 -21.81
C TYR A 472 16.64 41.58 -21.18
N LEU A 473 17.94 41.47 -21.44
CA LEU A 473 18.95 42.42 -20.92
C LEU A 473 18.71 43.85 -21.41
N ALA A 474 18.36 44.03 -22.68
CA ALA A 474 18.06 45.33 -23.25
C ALA A 474 16.82 45.96 -22.57
N ALA A 475 15.77 45.17 -22.36
CA ALA A 475 14.56 45.62 -21.70
C ALA A 475 14.80 46.00 -20.22
N MET A 476 15.59 45.22 -19.48
CA MET A 476 15.95 45.53 -18.09
C MET A 476 16.77 46.83 -17.97
N LYS A 477 17.67 47.11 -18.93
CA LYS A 477 18.41 48.37 -18.99
C LYS A 477 17.48 49.56 -19.24
N ALA A 478 16.56 49.44 -20.19
CA ALA A 478 15.61 50.51 -20.51
C ALA A 478 14.74 50.88 -19.29
N VAL A 479 14.30 49.88 -18.51
CA VAL A 479 13.51 50.09 -17.29
C VAL A 479 14.32 50.77 -16.18
N ASN A 480 15.61 50.47 -16.05
CA ASN A 480 16.47 51.08 -15.03
C ASN A 480 16.93 52.52 -15.39
N HIS A 481 16.67 52.99 -16.61
CA HIS A 481 16.98 54.36 -17.04
C HIS A 481 15.76 55.30 -17.01
N THR A 482 14.55 54.79 -16.76
CA THR A 482 13.30 55.56 -16.76
C THR A 482 12.61 55.68 -15.39
N GLY A 483 13.19 55.10 -14.34
CA GLY A 483 12.81 55.31 -12.94
C GLY A 483 13.98 55.84 -12.14
#